data_AF-A0A7Z9ITZ3-F1
#
_entry.id   AF-A0A7Z9ITZ3-F1
#
_cell.length_a   1.000
_cell.length_b   1.000
_cell.length_c   1.000
_cell.angle_alpha   90.00
_cell.angle_beta   90.00
_cell.angle_gamma   90.00
#
_symmetry.space_group_name_H-M   'P 1'
#
loop_
_entity.id
_entity.type
_entity.pdbx_description
1 polymer ?
#
loop_
_entity_poly.entity_id
_entity_poly.type
_entity_poly.pdbx_seq_one_letter_code
_entity_poly.pdbx_strand_id
1 'polypeptide(L)' 'MKVLVLGCGMQGRAVIFDLLKSDMITEIVGADMVEPPLDPSIYSHLDKFSFVKIDGNDRADLSEKMDCDADIIVDML' A
#
# COMPACT_ATOMS: atom_id res chain seq x y z
N MET A 1 -13.11 0.42 3.38
CA MET A 1 -12.48 -0.60 2.53
C MET A 1 -10.99 -0.62 2.82
N LYS A 2 -10.43 -1.83 2.89
CA LYS A 2 -8.99 -2.08 3.05
C LYS A 2 -8.39 -2.35 1.68
N VAL A 3 -7.31 -1.63 1.34
CA VAL A 3 -6.62 -1.78 0.05
C VAL A 3 -5.17 -2.16 0.28
N LEU A 4 -4.72 -3.22 -0.39
CA LEU A 4 -3.31 -3.58 -0.49
C LEU A 4 -2.74 -2.98 -1.78
N VAL A 5 -1.66 -2.20 -1.66
CA VAL A 5 -0.91 -1.65 -2.81
C VAL A 5 0.44 -2.37 -2.90
N LEU A 6 0.62 -3.21 -3.92
CA LEU A 6 1.89 -3.87 -4.20
C LEU A 6 2.75 -2.93 -5.05
N GLY A 7 3.99 -2.68 -4.64
CA GLY A 7 4.88 -1.73 -5.31
C GLY A 7 4.59 -0.28 -4.89
N CYS A 8 5.45 0.28 -4.06
CA CYS A 8 5.36 1.63 -3.48
C CYS A 8 6.38 2.61 -4.10
N GLY A 9 6.80 2.34 -5.34
CA GLY A 9 7.59 3.25 -6.17
C GLY A 9 6.82 4.50 -6.59
N MET A 10 7.25 5.16 -7.67
CA MET A 10 6.62 6.41 -8.11
C MET A 10 5.11 6.25 -8.39
N GLN A 11 4.71 5.16 -9.05
CA GLN A 11 3.32 4.91 -9.40
C GLN A 11 2.49 4.48 -8.19
N GLY A 12 3.02 3.59 -7.34
CA GLY A 12 2.39 3.19 -6.08
C GLY A 12 2.12 4.37 -5.16
N ARG A 13 3.06 5.31 -5.05
CA ARG A 13 2.85 6.55 -4.28
C ARG A 13 1.72 7.42 -4.83
N ALA A 14 1.56 7.50 -6.15
CA ALA A 14 0.44 8.21 -6.76
C ALA A 14 -0.91 7.54 -6.43
N VAL A 15 -0.96 6.21 -6.47
CA VAL A 15 -2.13 5.44 -6.03
C VAL A 15 -2.44 5.70 -4.55
N ILE A 16 -1.44 5.58 -3.67
CA ILE A 16 -1.60 5.85 -2.22
C ILE A 16 -2.11 7.27 -1.99
N PHE A 17 -1.56 8.26 -2.70
CA PHE A 17 -1.99 9.66 -2.61
C PHE A 17 -3.49 9.86 -2.91
N ASP A 18 -4.00 9.19 -3.95
CA ASP A 18 -5.42 9.28 -4.31
C ASP A 18 -6.30 8.48 -3.35
N LEU A 19 -5.86 7.29 -2.90
CA LEU A 19 -6.59 6.46 -1.95
C LEU A 19 -6.78 7.15 -0.59
N LEU A 20 -5.75 7.86 -0.10
CA LEU A 20 -5.80 8.56 1.19
C LEU A 20 -6.94 9.60 1.27
N LYS A 21 -7.29 10.20 0.14
CA LYS A 21 -8.34 11.23 0.03
C LYS A 21 -9.76 10.67 -0.05
N SER A 22 -9.91 9.37 -0.22
CA SER A 22 -11.22 8.73 -0.33
C SER A 22 -11.77 8.39 1.05
N ASP A 23 -13.00 8.84 1.33
CA ASP A 23 -13.72 8.49 2.56
C ASP A 23 -14.15 7.02 2.60
N MET A 24 -14.23 6.36 1.44
CA MET A 24 -14.55 4.93 1.37
C MET A 24 -13.37 4.05 1.78
N ILE A 25 -12.15 4.59 1.70
CA ILE A 25 -10.91 3.88 2.08
C ILE A 25 -10.64 4.16 3.55
N THR A 26 -10.59 3.08 4.32
CA THR A 26 -10.41 3.10 5.78
C THR A 26 -9.03 2.60 6.18
N GLU A 27 -8.38 1.79 5.33
CA GLU A 27 -7.05 1.24 5.58
C GLU A 27 -6.33 1.03 4.24
N ILE A 28 -5.04 1.39 4.20
CA ILE A 28 -4.15 1.18 3.07
C ILE A 28 -2.92 0.44 3.61
N VAL A 29 -2.61 -0.70 3.03
CA VAL A 29 -1.37 -1.43 3.29
C VAL A 29 -0.48 -1.27 2.07
N GLY A 30 0.62 -0.53 2.20
CA GLY A 30 1.67 -0.50 1.18
C GLY A 30 2.59 -1.70 1.36
N ALA A 31 2.89 -2.42 0.28
CA ALA A 31 3.82 -3.53 0.29
C ALA A 31 4.91 -3.34 -0.76
N ASP A 32 6.16 -3.25 -0.33
CA ASP A 32 7.33 -3.12 -1.21
C ASP A 32 8.60 -3.63 -0.48
N MET A 33 9.72 -3.71 -1.17
CA MET A 33 11.03 -4.00 -0.58
C MET A 33 11.56 -2.86 0.28
N VAL A 34 11.11 -1.62 0.02
CA VAL A 34 11.53 -0.41 0.72
C VAL A 34 10.32 0.45 1.06
N GLU A 35 10.24 0.89 2.31
CA GLU A 35 9.16 1.78 2.75
C GLU A 35 9.19 3.10 1.97
N PRO A 36 8.05 3.54 1.39
CA PRO A 36 8.03 4.78 0.62
C PRO A 36 8.19 6.00 1.53
N PRO A 37 8.94 7.04 1.11
CA PRO A 37 8.96 8.31 1.81
C PRO A 37 7.64 9.07 1.57
N LEU A 38 6.75 9.06 2.55
CA LEU A 38 5.47 9.79 2.51
C LEU A 38 5.55 11.05 3.38
N ASP A 39 5.73 12.21 2.75
CA ASP A 39 5.81 13.50 3.43
C ASP A 39 4.42 13.95 3.94
N PRO A 40 4.20 14.17 5.26
CA PRO A 40 2.92 14.60 5.80
C PRO A 40 2.41 15.95 5.26
N SER A 41 3.28 16.79 4.69
CA SER A 41 2.88 18.05 4.03
C SER A 41 2.22 17.83 2.67
N ILE A 42 2.43 16.66 2.07
CA ILE A 42 1.87 16.25 0.77
C ILE A 42 0.75 15.23 0.97
N TYR A 43 0.96 14.26 1.86
CA TYR A 43 0.05 13.16 2.12
C TYR A 43 -0.77 13.44 3.40
N SER A 44 -2.03 13.77 3.20
CA SER A 44 -3.02 13.86 4.29
C SER A 44 -3.52 12.47 4.69
N HIS A 45 -4.04 12.34 5.91
CA HIS A 45 -4.68 11.11 6.42
C HIS A 45 -3.76 9.88 6.48
N LEU A 46 -2.46 10.09 6.73
CA LEU A 46 -1.48 9.01 6.87
C LEU A 46 -1.80 8.02 8.00
N ASP A 47 -2.72 8.36 8.90
CA ASP A 47 -3.29 7.43 9.89
C ASP A 47 -3.97 6.21 9.25
N LYS A 48 -4.40 6.30 7.98
CA LYS A 48 -4.95 5.17 7.21
C LYS A 48 -3.86 4.26 6.63
N PHE A 49 -2.61 4.70 6.58
CA PHE A 49 -1.54 4.00 5.88
C PHE A 49 -0.67 3.17 6.84
N SER A 50 -0.39 1.94 6.43
CA SER A 50 0.60 1.07 7.06
C SER A 50 1.50 0.46 5.99
N PHE A 51 2.69 0.01 6.38
CA PHE A 51 3.66 -0.57 5.47
C PHE A 51 4.07 -1.97 5.92
N VAL A 52 4.18 -2.88 4.95
CA VAL A 52 4.76 -4.20 5.13
C VAL A 52 5.87 -4.41 4.11
N LYS A 53 6.99 -4.96 4.55
CA LYS A 53 8.04 -5.35 3.62
C LYS A 53 7.65 -6.65 2.92
N ILE A 54 7.83 -6.71 1.60
CA ILE A 54 7.56 -7.89 0.78
C ILE A 54 8.67 -8.07 -0.25
N ASP A 55 9.06 -9.31 -0.54
CA ASP A 55 9.87 -9.66 -1.71
C ASP A 55 8.96 -10.21 -2.82
N GLY A 56 8.74 -9.41 -3.87
CA GLY A 56 7.90 -9.81 -5.01
C GLY A 56 8.46 -11.01 -5.81
N ASN A 57 9.71 -11.42 -5.59
CA ASN A 57 10.30 -12.60 -6.20
C ASN A 57 10.14 -13.86 -5.33
N ASP A 58 9.72 -13.73 -4.08
CA ASP A 58 9.43 -14.85 -3.19
C ASP A 58 7.92 -15.09 -3.16
N ARG A 59 7.50 -16.17 -3.84
CA ARG A 59 6.08 -16.55 -3.92
C ARG A 59 5.47 -16.86 -2.56
N ALA A 60 6.23 -17.42 -1.63
CA ALA A 60 5.72 -17.77 -0.31
C ALA A 60 5.45 -16.50 0.50
N ASP A 61 6.39 -15.56 0.50
CA ASP A 61 6.22 -14.24 1.12
C ASP A 61 5.05 -13.47 0.48
N LEU A 62 4.96 -13.49 -0.86
CA LEU A 62 3.85 -12.86 -1.59
C LEU A 62 2.49 -13.41 -1.13
N SER A 63 2.37 -14.74 -1.06
CA SER A 63 1.14 -15.42 -0.68
C SER A 63 0.75 -15.09 0.76
N GLU A 64 1.73 -15.06 1.68
CA GLU A 64 1.50 -14.70 3.08
C GLU A 64 1.03 -13.25 3.24
N LYS A 65 1.66 -12.29 2.54
CA LYS A 65 1.31 -10.86 2.70
C LYS A 65 0.05 -10.46 1.95
N MET A 66 -0.31 -11.17 0.89
CA MET A 66 -1.59 -10.99 0.21
C MET A 66 -2.77 -11.49 1.05
N ASP A 67 -2.55 -12.41 1.98
CA ASP A 67 -3.54 -12.91 2.94
C ASP A 67 -3.73 -11.93 4.12
N CYS A 68 -4.10 -10.68 3.80
CA CYS A 68 -4.27 -9.61 4.78
C CYS A 68 -5.70 -9.04 4.85
N ASP A 69 -6.70 -9.83 4.42
CA ASP A 69 -8.11 -9.45 4.36
C ASP A 69 -8.38 -8.14 3.58
N ALA A 70 -7.56 -7.87 2.55
CA ALA A 70 -7.78 -6.70 1.68
C ALA A 70 -9.01 -6.93 0.78
N ASP A 71 -9.87 -5.92 0.68
CA ASP A 71 -11.01 -5.93 -0.24
C ASP A 71 -10.55 -5.83 -1.71
N ILE A 72 -9.45 -5.09 -1.92
CA ILE A 72 -8.87 -4.80 -3.23
C ILE A 72 -7.35 -4.88 -3.15
N ILE A 73 -6.75 -5.49 -4.17
CA ILE A 73 -5.30 -5.48 -4.41
C ILE A 73 -5.03 -4.64 -5.65
N VAL A 74 -4.16 -3.64 -5.52
CA VAL A 74 -3.67 -2.83 -6.64
C VAL A 74 -2.21 -3.18 -6.87
N ASP A 75 -1.93 -3.78 -8.02
CA ASP A 75 -0.58 -4.21 -8.39
C ASP A 75 0.16 -3.15 -9.21
N MET A 76 1.25 -2.65 -8.66
CA MET A 76 2.14 -1.62 -9.21
C MET A 76 3.62 -2.04 -9.18
N LEU A 77 3.91 -3.35 -9.03
CA LEU A 77 5.27 -3.92 -9.07
C LEU A 77 5.88 -3.92 -10.48
#